data_AF-A0A7Y4AND2-F1
#
_entry.id   AF-A0A7Y4AND2-F1
#
_cell.length_a   1.000
_cell.length_b   1.000
_cell.length_c   1.000
_cell.angle_alpha   90.00
_cell.angle_beta   90.00
_cell.angle_gamma   90.00
#
_symmetry.space_group_name_H-M   'P 1'
#
loop_
_entity.id
_entity.type
_entity.pdbx_description
1 polymer ?
#
loop_
_entity_poly.entity_id
_entity_poly.type
_entity_poly.pdbx_seq_one_letter_code
_entity_poly.pdbx_strand_id
1 'polypeptide(L)'
;MKLIISRILIASLVMSFVGTSIAETTIKTEQQVEQKSESDKYKVNQSANSDLDGLYNEEQVNAIISLAFETKSTRYTEFARLFNRCQKQPNHPDCGDSYTAKRTQYEIAKANHAVLQMVYKDEFKYLLMPEVNSPELVVSLQSLGYLNSRSGEDVSYEDTLTALNHWLSANRMRETRDIYLLHALLVRAEELSQRLLNEQEGA
;
A
#
# COMPACT_ATOMS: atom_id res chain seq x y z
N MET A 1 -35.14 3.98 34.18
CA MET A 1 -36.09 3.01 34.76
C MET A 1 -35.91 1.69 34.01
N LYS A 2 -35.39 0.64 34.69
CA LYS A 2 -35.62 -0.82 34.51
C LYS A 2 -35.53 -1.41 33.08
N LEU A 3 -34.89 -2.54 32.75
CA LEU A 3 -34.33 -3.75 33.40
C LEU A 3 -33.39 -4.38 32.32
N ILE A 4 -32.15 -4.85 32.57
CA ILE A 4 -31.68 -6.00 33.36
C ILE A 4 -31.88 -7.37 32.67
N ILE A 5 -30.74 -7.93 32.24
CA ILE A 5 -30.22 -9.32 32.38
C ILE A 5 -30.89 -10.46 31.60
N SER A 6 -30.07 -11.22 30.85
CA SER A 6 -29.96 -12.67 31.08
C SER A 6 -28.65 -13.25 30.55
N ARG A 7 -27.70 -13.51 31.47
CA ARG A 7 -26.58 -14.43 31.30
C ARG A 7 -27.08 -15.81 31.70
N ILE A 8 -27.01 -16.78 30.81
CA ILE A 8 -27.26 -18.18 31.16
C ILE A 8 -25.93 -18.80 31.59
N LEU A 9 -25.77 -18.92 32.90
CA LEU A 9 -24.88 -19.87 33.57
C LEU A 9 -25.64 -21.20 33.64
N ILE A 10 -25.08 -22.29 33.11
CA ILE A 10 -25.50 -23.64 33.49
C ILE A 10 -24.31 -24.27 34.21
N ALA A 11 -24.48 -24.44 35.52
CA ALA A 11 -23.61 -25.22 36.37
C ALA A 11 -24.18 -26.62 36.56
N SER A 12 -23.26 -27.57 36.64
CA SER A 12 -23.35 -28.87 37.30
C SER A 12 -24.25 -29.96 36.73
N LEU A 13 -23.60 -31.05 36.28
CA LEU A 13 -23.85 -32.34 36.91
C LEU A 13 -22.58 -33.20 36.88
N VAL A 14 -22.01 -33.44 38.06
CA VAL A 14 -21.05 -34.51 38.32
C VAL A 14 -21.89 -35.73 38.71
N MET A 15 -21.83 -36.81 37.93
CA MET A 15 -22.17 -38.14 38.42
C MET A 15 -20.98 -39.06 38.18
N SER A 16 -20.45 -39.56 39.28
CA SER A 16 -19.47 -40.64 39.34
C SER A 16 -20.10 -41.94 38.87
N PHE A 17 -19.44 -42.63 37.94
CA PHE A 17 -19.58 -44.07 37.75
C PHE A 17 -18.18 -44.68 37.72
N VAL A 18 -17.92 -45.58 38.67
CA VAL A 18 -16.74 -46.44 38.74
C VAL A 18 -17.06 -47.71 37.96
N GLY A 19 -16.22 -48.09 37.00
CA GLY A 19 -16.38 -49.33 36.23
C GLY A 19 -15.28 -49.54 35.19
N THR A 20 -14.14 -50.04 35.66
CA THR A 20 -13.16 -50.93 34.99
C THR A 20 -12.71 -50.65 33.54
N SER A 21 -11.40 -50.34 33.40
CA SER A 21 -10.38 -51.04 32.58
C SER A 21 -10.93 -51.70 31.29
N ILE A 22 -10.60 -51.32 30.06
CA ILE A 22 -9.26 -51.22 29.45
C ILE A 22 -9.42 -50.29 28.21
N ALA A 23 -9.11 -48.99 28.30
CA ALA A 23 -9.09 -48.10 27.11
C ALA A 23 -8.26 -46.82 27.29
N GLU A 24 -7.40 -46.76 28.33
CA GLU A 24 -6.84 -45.48 28.80
C GLU A 24 -5.37 -45.23 28.41
N THR A 25 -4.76 -46.10 27.60
CA THR A 25 -3.36 -45.96 27.20
C THR A 25 -3.15 -45.46 25.76
N THR A 26 -4.22 -45.35 24.96
CA THR A 26 -4.07 -44.89 23.56
C THR A 26 -4.53 -43.43 23.36
N ILE A 27 -5.41 -42.90 24.22
CA ILE A 27 -5.99 -41.55 24.03
C ILE A 27 -5.12 -40.43 24.62
N LYS A 28 -4.24 -40.72 25.60
CA LYS A 28 -3.35 -39.72 26.21
C LYS A 28 -2.20 -39.28 25.30
N THR A 29 -1.86 -40.05 24.27
CA THR A 29 -0.73 -39.74 23.39
C THR A 29 -1.15 -38.84 22.23
N GLU A 30 -2.38 -38.96 21.72
CA GLU A 30 -2.88 -38.10 20.63
C GLU A 30 -3.19 -36.68 21.10
N GLN A 31 -3.83 -36.50 22.27
CA GLN A 31 -4.14 -35.16 22.79
C GLN A 31 -2.90 -34.33 23.17
N GLN A 32 -1.81 -34.96 23.62
CA GLN A 32 -0.56 -34.24 23.92
C GLN A 32 0.29 -33.94 22.68
N VAL A 33 0.16 -34.74 21.61
CA VAL A 33 0.83 -34.45 20.32
C VAL A 33 0.09 -33.33 19.58
N GLU A 34 -1.25 -33.31 19.62
CA GLU A 34 -2.07 -32.30 18.95
C GLU A 34 -1.97 -30.92 19.63
N GLN A 35 -2.03 -30.86 20.97
CA GLN A 35 -1.85 -29.58 21.70
C GLN A 35 -0.44 -29.01 21.62
N LYS A 36 0.60 -29.87 21.54
CA LYS A 36 1.98 -29.39 21.33
C LYS A 36 2.16 -28.84 19.92
N SER A 37 1.55 -29.48 18.91
CA SER A 37 1.56 -29.02 17.52
C SER A 37 0.85 -27.69 17.31
N GLU A 38 -0.21 -27.41 18.08
CA GLU A 38 -0.96 -26.16 17.96
C GLU A 38 -0.26 -25.00 18.67
N SER A 39 0.41 -25.24 19.80
CA SER A 39 1.21 -24.20 20.48
C SER A 39 2.47 -23.79 19.71
N ASP A 40 3.04 -24.69 18.90
CA ASP A 40 4.20 -24.39 18.05
C ASP A 40 3.78 -23.72 16.72
N LYS A 41 2.53 -23.92 16.26
CA LYS A 41 1.99 -23.27 15.05
C LYS A 41 1.72 -21.76 15.23
N TYR A 42 1.54 -21.29 16.47
CA TYR A 42 1.36 -19.87 16.78
C TYR A 42 2.65 -19.13 17.17
N LYS A 43 3.79 -19.82 17.30
CA LYS A 43 5.10 -19.17 17.56
C LYS A 43 5.86 -18.76 16.30
N VAL A 44 5.40 -19.14 15.12
CA VAL A 44 6.07 -18.79 13.84
C VAL A 44 5.79 -17.34 13.38
N ASN A 45 4.79 -16.66 13.96
CA ASN A 45 4.38 -15.33 13.47
C ASN A 45 4.86 -14.13 14.31
N GLN A 46 5.75 -14.34 15.29
CA GLN A 46 6.24 -13.22 16.12
C GLN A 46 7.57 -12.62 15.63
N SER A 47 8.33 -13.32 14.78
CA SER A 47 9.61 -12.80 14.24
C SER A 47 9.51 -12.20 12.83
N ALA A 48 8.42 -12.44 12.09
CA ALA A 48 8.21 -11.83 10.76
C ALA A 48 7.66 -10.40 10.85
N ASN A 49 6.98 -10.06 11.95
CA ASN A 49 6.35 -8.75 12.14
C ASN A 49 7.30 -7.67 12.70
N SER A 50 8.41 -8.06 13.31
CA SER A 50 9.37 -7.09 13.87
C SER A 50 10.14 -6.32 12.80
N ASP A 51 10.26 -6.87 11.58
CA ASP A 51 10.97 -6.23 10.47
C ASP A 51 10.13 -5.15 9.78
N LEU A 52 8.79 -5.24 9.92
CA LEU A 52 7.81 -4.28 9.40
C LEU A 52 7.55 -3.12 10.35
N ASP A 53 7.98 -3.25 11.61
CA ASP A 53 7.83 -2.21 12.62
C ASP A 53 8.71 -1.01 12.29
N GLY A 54 8.08 0.16 12.15
CA GLY A 54 8.76 1.39 11.73
C GLY A 54 9.23 1.41 10.27
N LEU A 55 8.73 0.51 9.41
CA LEU A 55 8.99 0.57 7.96
C LEU A 55 8.53 1.90 7.37
N TYR A 56 7.33 2.34 7.78
CA TYR A 56 6.74 3.60 7.37
C TYR A 56 6.92 4.67 8.44
N ASN A 57 7.47 5.81 8.04
CA ASN A 57 7.39 7.03 8.82
C ASN A 57 6.04 7.69 8.56
N GLU A 58 5.11 7.59 9.50
CA GLU A 58 3.74 8.06 9.37
C GLU A 58 3.65 9.55 9.00
N GLU A 59 4.54 10.41 9.52
CA GLU A 59 4.58 11.83 9.17
C GLU A 59 4.92 12.02 7.68
N GLN A 60 5.93 11.32 7.19
CA GLN A 60 6.37 11.41 5.80
C GLN A 60 5.35 10.82 4.83
N VAL A 61 4.75 9.69 5.18
CA VAL A 61 3.67 9.09 4.37
C VAL A 61 2.49 10.05 4.25
N ASN A 62 2.05 10.68 5.35
CA ASN A 62 0.97 11.66 5.32
C ASN A 62 1.34 12.93 4.53
N ALA A 63 2.60 13.37 4.58
CA ALA A 63 3.07 14.49 3.78
C ALA A 63 2.99 14.20 2.28
N ILE A 64 3.41 13.00 1.85
CA ILE A 64 3.33 12.58 0.44
C ILE A 64 1.89 12.35 -0.01
N ILE A 65 1.01 11.82 0.85
CA ILE A 65 -0.43 11.72 0.55
C ILE A 65 -1.05 13.11 0.35
N SER A 66 -0.66 14.08 1.18
CA SER A 66 -1.08 15.48 1.03
C SER A 66 -0.55 16.08 -0.28
N LEU A 67 0.70 15.78 -0.65
CA LEU A 67 1.28 16.16 -1.94
C LEU A 67 0.49 15.57 -3.13
N ALA A 68 0.10 14.30 -3.04
CA ALA A 68 -0.73 13.65 -4.06
C ALA A 68 -2.12 14.32 -4.18
N PHE A 69 -2.70 14.74 -3.06
CA PHE A 69 -3.96 15.49 -3.04
C PHE A 69 -3.82 16.84 -3.76
N GLU A 70 -2.79 17.62 -3.44
CA GLU A 70 -2.54 18.93 -4.05
C GLU A 70 -2.24 18.82 -5.55
N THR A 71 -1.46 17.81 -5.93
CA THR A 71 -1.18 17.49 -7.35
C THR A 71 -2.48 17.20 -8.08
N LYS A 72 -3.32 16.29 -7.55
CA LYS A 72 -4.65 15.99 -8.12
C LYS A 72 -5.52 17.25 -8.24
N SER A 73 -5.56 18.08 -7.20
CA SER A 73 -6.38 19.30 -7.13
C SER A 73 -5.97 20.31 -8.20
N THR A 74 -4.67 20.52 -8.37
CA THR A 74 -4.12 21.42 -9.39
C THR A 74 -4.41 20.90 -10.79
N ARG A 75 -4.16 19.61 -11.05
CA ARG A 75 -4.47 18.98 -12.35
C ARG A 75 -5.96 19.04 -12.69
N TYR A 76 -6.84 18.86 -11.70
CA TYR A 76 -8.27 19.04 -11.88
C TYR A 76 -8.61 20.45 -12.33
N THR A 77 -8.02 21.47 -11.70
CA THR A 77 -8.25 22.88 -12.05
C THR A 77 -7.82 23.19 -13.48
N GLU A 78 -6.64 22.70 -13.89
CA GLU A 78 -6.14 22.83 -15.28
C GLU A 78 -7.08 22.19 -16.29
N PHE A 79 -7.51 20.94 -16.01
CA PHE A 79 -8.46 20.20 -16.83
C PHE A 79 -9.82 20.91 -16.89
N ALA A 80 -10.39 21.31 -15.76
CA ALA A 80 -11.71 21.93 -15.67
C ALA A 80 -11.76 23.26 -16.45
N ARG A 81 -10.66 24.03 -16.43
CA ARG A 81 -10.54 25.26 -17.23
C ARG A 81 -10.66 24.95 -18.73
N LEU A 82 -9.94 23.94 -19.22
CA LEU A 82 -10.02 23.53 -20.64
C LEU A 82 -11.38 22.91 -20.97
N PHE A 83 -11.91 22.07 -20.11
CA PHE A 83 -13.26 21.50 -20.26
C PHE A 83 -14.29 22.60 -20.48
N ASN A 84 -14.33 23.60 -19.59
CA ASN A 84 -15.26 24.72 -19.70
C ASN A 84 -15.04 25.57 -20.95
N ARG A 85 -13.79 25.73 -21.42
CA ARG A 85 -13.49 26.41 -22.68
C ARG A 85 -14.05 25.62 -23.86
N CYS A 86 -13.77 24.33 -23.94
CA CYS A 86 -14.17 23.48 -25.06
C CYS A 86 -15.68 23.26 -25.15
N GLN A 87 -16.40 23.37 -24.03
CA GLN A 87 -17.87 23.45 -24.05
C GLN A 87 -18.39 24.73 -24.74
N LYS A 88 -17.68 25.86 -24.61
CA LYS A 88 -18.08 27.16 -25.18
C LYS A 88 -17.53 27.40 -26.59
N GLN A 89 -16.32 26.91 -26.85
CA GLN A 89 -15.56 27.12 -28.08
C GLN A 89 -14.97 25.77 -28.54
N PRO A 90 -15.79 24.86 -29.10
CA PRO A 90 -15.36 23.50 -29.41
C PRO A 90 -14.23 23.43 -30.44
N ASN A 91 -14.09 24.46 -31.28
CA ASN A 91 -13.06 24.53 -32.32
C ASN A 91 -11.79 25.28 -31.87
N HIS A 92 -11.65 25.62 -30.59
CA HIS A 92 -10.44 26.25 -30.08
C HIS A 92 -9.25 25.27 -30.20
N PRO A 93 -8.04 25.72 -30.60
CA PRO A 93 -6.88 24.83 -30.80
C PRO A 93 -6.57 23.90 -29.62
N ASP A 94 -6.70 24.40 -28.38
CA ASP A 94 -6.48 23.62 -27.15
C ASP A 94 -7.48 22.46 -26.91
N CYS A 95 -8.56 22.32 -27.70
CA CYS A 95 -9.62 21.33 -27.46
C CYS A 95 -9.35 19.92 -28.01
N GLY A 96 -8.22 19.71 -28.69
CA GLY A 96 -7.74 18.40 -29.12
C GLY A 96 -6.76 17.77 -28.12
N ASP A 97 -5.49 17.73 -28.52
CA ASP A 97 -4.43 17.02 -27.79
C ASP A 97 -4.18 17.62 -26.40
N SER A 98 -4.20 18.95 -26.26
CA SER A 98 -3.99 19.62 -24.97
C SER A 98 -5.07 19.25 -23.96
N TYR A 99 -6.35 19.28 -24.36
CA TYR A 99 -7.46 18.84 -23.53
C TYR A 99 -7.31 17.36 -23.11
N THR A 100 -6.97 16.49 -24.07
CA THR A 100 -6.77 15.05 -23.80
C THR A 100 -5.62 14.81 -22.83
N ALA A 101 -4.50 15.51 -23.01
CA ALA A 101 -3.34 15.43 -22.12
C ALA A 101 -3.70 15.87 -20.70
N LYS A 102 -4.34 17.03 -20.53
CA LYS A 102 -4.73 17.55 -19.21
C LYS A 102 -5.76 16.66 -18.51
N ARG A 103 -6.72 16.09 -19.26
CA ARG A 103 -7.66 15.09 -18.73
C ARG A 103 -6.92 13.85 -18.22
N THR A 104 -6.02 13.30 -19.04
CA THR A 104 -5.26 12.09 -18.69
C THR A 104 -4.39 12.32 -17.45
N GLN A 105 -3.66 13.44 -17.40
CA GLN A 105 -2.85 13.81 -16.23
C GLN A 105 -3.68 13.92 -14.95
N TYR A 106 -4.88 14.51 -15.03
CA TYR A 106 -5.81 14.56 -13.91
C TYR A 106 -6.27 13.17 -13.47
N GLU A 107 -6.73 12.30 -14.38
CA GLU A 107 -7.20 10.97 -14.01
C GLU A 107 -6.09 10.09 -13.41
N ILE A 108 -4.84 10.23 -13.90
CA ILE A 108 -3.67 9.55 -13.31
C ILE A 108 -3.44 10.03 -11.87
N ALA A 109 -3.37 11.35 -11.64
CA ALA A 109 -3.16 11.89 -10.30
C ALA A 109 -4.29 11.54 -9.32
N LYS A 110 -5.53 11.55 -9.81
CA LYS A 110 -6.72 11.14 -9.07
C LYS A 110 -6.68 9.66 -8.69
N ALA A 111 -6.32 8.79 -9.63
CA ALA A 111 -6.19 7.35 -9.38
C ALA A 111 -5.10 7.07 -8.35
N ASN A 112 -3.91 7.65 -8.51
CA ASN A 112 -2.80 7.47 -7.57
C ASN A 112 -3.18 7.91 -6.14
N HIS A 113 -3.74 9.11 -5.96
CA HIS A 113 -4.21 9.58 -4.64
C HIS A 113 -5.30 8.64 -4.07
N ALA A 114 -6.25 8.19 -4.88
CA ALA A 114 -7.31 7.29 -4.41
C ALA A 114 -6.75 5.94 -3.92
N VAL A 115 -5.82 5.34 -4.66
CA VAL A 115 -5.20 4.07 -4.28
C VAL A 115 -4.30 4.25 -3.05
N LEU A 116 -3.56 5.37 -2.94
CA LEU A 116 -2.79 5.70 -1.73
C LEU A 116 -3.65 5.68 -0.47
N GLN A 117 -4.83 6.31 -0.50
CA GLN A 117 -5.76 6.31 0.63
C GLN A 117 -6.32 4.92 0.97
N MET A 118 -6.41 4.03 -0.03
CA MET A 118 -6.87 2.66 0.20
C MET A 118 -5.76 1.81 0.80
N VAL A 119 -4.53 1.89 0.26
CA VAL A 119 -3.39 1.05 0.64
C VAL A 119 -2.77 1.49 1.95
N TYR A 120 -2.83 2.78 2.30
CA TYR A 120 -2.36 3.29 3.60
C TYR A 120 -3.33 3.01 4.76
N LYS A 121 -3.93 1.82 4.76
CA LYS A 121 -4.66 1.25 5.89
C LYS A 121 -3.83 0.11 6.45
N ASP A 122 -3.93 -0.16 7.75
CA ASP A 122 -3.11 -1.19 8.42
C ASP A 122 -3.20 -2.57 7.76
N GLU A 123 -4.36 -2.90 7.18
CA GLU A 123 -4.62 -4.16 6.48
C GLU A 123 -3.86 -4.29 5.14
N PHE A 124 -3.49 -3.18 4.52
CA PHE A 124 -2.97 -3.14 3.15
C PHE A 124 -1.57 -2.51 3.02
N LYS A 125 -1.09 -1.81 4.05
CA LYS A 125 0.16 -1.05 3.97
C LYS A 125 1.40 -1.92 3.72
N TYR A 126 1.32 -3.21 4.03
CA TYR A 126 2.38 -4.20 3.84
C TYR A 126 2.13 -5.16 2.67
N LEU A 127 1.24 -4.80 1.73
CA LEU A 127 1.08 -5.58 0.50
C LEU A 127 2.35 -5.50 -0.35
N LEU A 128 2.90 -6.65 -0.71
CA LEU A 128 3.97 -6.73 -1.71
C LEU A 128 3.49 -6.17 -3.04
N MET A 129 4.40 -5.49 -3.75
CA MET A 129 4.09 -4.93 -5.06
C MET A 129 3.94 -6.06 -6.09
N PRO A 130 2.84 -6.11 -6.85
CA PRO A 130 2.72 -7.02 -7.99
C PRO A 130 3.76 -6.70 -9.07
N GLU A 131 4.32 -7.73 -9.71
CA GLU A 131 5.33 -7.56 -10.77
C GLU A 131 4.85 -6.68 -11.93
N VAL A 132 3.55 -6.71 -12.24
CA VAL A 132 2.92 -5.87 -13.28
C VAL A 132 3.06 -4.36 -13.03
N ASN A 133 3.33 -3.95 -11.78
CA ASN A 133 3.57 -2.55 -11.42
C ASN A 133 5.05 -2.14 -11.51
N SER A 134 5.97 -3.09 -11.68
CA SER A 134 7.42 -2.82 -11.74
C SER A 134 7.80 -1.77 -12.80
N PRO A 135 7.28 -1.82 -14.05
CA PRO A 135 7.63 -0.82 -15.06
C PRO A 135 7.26 0.61 -14.66
N GLU A 136 6.15 0.81 -13.96
CA GLU A 136 5.72 2.16 -13.52
C GLU A 136 6.61 2.70 -12.40
N LEU A 137 7.06 1.83 -11.49
CA LEU A 137 8.04 2.20 -10.45
C LEU A 137 9.39 2.58 -11.08
N VAL A 138 9.89 1.78 -12.01
CA VAL A 138 11.15 2.05 -12.72
C VAL A 138 11.10 3.41 -13.42
N VAL A 139 10.03 3.69 -14.18
CA VAL A 139 9.83 4.98 -14.84
C VAL A 139 9.81 6.13 -13.83
N SER A 140 9.18 5.93 -12.68
CA SER A 140 9.09 6.98 -11.65
C SER A 140 10.45 7.25 -11.00
N LEU A 141 11.21 6.21 -10.66
CA LEU A 141 12.57 6.34 -10.10
C LEU A 141 13.55 6.95 -11.12
N GLN A 142 13.41 6.62 -12.40
CA GLN A 142 14.18 7.26 -13.47
C GLN A 142 13.85 8.74 -13.61
N SER A 143 12.55 9.08 -13.61
CA SER A 143 12.10 10.47 -13.69
C SER A 143 12.55 11.33 -12.50
N LEU A 144 12.67 10.71 -11.32
CA LEU A 144 13.17 11.36 -10.11
C LEU A 144 14.70 11.34 -9.99
N GLY A 145 15.42 10.70 -10.93
CA GLY A 145 16.88 10.66 -10.96
C GLY A 145 17.52 9.63 -10.02
N TYR A 146 16.75 8.73 -9.42
CA TYR A 146 17.27 7.64 -8.57
C TYR A 146 17.73 6.43 -9.38
N LEU A 147 17.29 6.32 -10.64
CA LEU A 147 17.68 5.23 -11.54
C LEU A 147 18.14 5.80 -12.89
N ASN A 148 19.23 5.25 -13.43
CA ASN A 148 19.77 5.74 -14.70
C ASN A 148 18.85 5.39 -15.87
N SER A 149 18.55 6.39 -16.71
CA SER A 149 17.78 6.19 -17.94
C SER A 149 18.66 5.63 -19.05
N ARG A 150 19.10 4.37 -18.94
CA ARG A 150 19.81 3.69 -20.04
C ARG A 150 18.79 3.05 -20.98
N SER A 151 18.72 3.56 -22.20
CA SER A 151 17.79 3.07 -23.22
C SER A 151 18.10 1.62 -23.60
N GLY A 152 17.12 0.74 -23.44
CA GLY A 152 17.14 -0.64 -23.97
C GLY A 152 17.70 -1.73 -23.05
N GLU A 153 18.16 -1.38 -21.83
CA GLU A 153 18.45 -2.38 -20.79
C GLU A 153 17.19 -2.64 -19.96
N ASP A 154 16.88 -3.93 -19.77
CA ASP A 154 15.88 -4.34 -18.78
C ASP A 154 16.45 -4.05 -17.38
N VAL A 155 15.67 -3.34 -16.56
CA VAL A 155 16.11 -2.91 -15.24
C VAL A 155 15.85 -4.04 -14.25
N SER A 156 16.90 -4.53 -13.60
CA SER A 156 16.77 -5.64 -12.67
C SER A 156 15.97 -5.25 -11.42
N TYR A 157 15.37 -6.26 -10.77
CA TYR A 157 14.71 -6.07 -9.48
C TYR A 157 15.67 -5.50 -8.43
N GLU A 158 16.92 -5.96 -8.39
CA GLU A 158 17.94 -5.51 -7.43
C GLU A 158 18.32 -4.04 -7.64
N ASP A 159 18.46 -3.60 -8.89
CA ASP A 159 18.72 -2.19 -9.21
C ASP A 159 17.52 -1.31 -8.81
N THR A 160 16.31 -1.81 -9.05
CA THR A 160 15.06 -1.13 -8.67
C THR A 160 14.94 -1.00 -7.16
N LEU A 161 15.21 -2.08 -6.42
CA LEU A 161 15.19 -2.10 -4.95
C LEU A 161 16.26 -1.17 -4.37
N THR A 162 17.46 -1.16 -4.95
CA THR A 162 18.56 -0.26 -4.55
C THR A 162 18.14 1.21 -4.74
N ALA A 163 17.63 1.56 -5.92
CA ALA A 163 17.14 2.91 -6.20
C ALA A 163 15.97 3.31 -5.29
N LEU A 164 15.05 2.39 -5.03
CA LEU A 164 13.96 2.61 -4.09
C LEU A 164 14.48 2.89 -2.67
N ASN A 165 15.44 2.12 -2.18
CA ASN A 165 16.02 2.31 -0.85
C ASN A 165 16.72 3.67 -0.72
N HIS A 166 17.38 4.14 -1.78
CA HIS A 166 17.91 5.51 -1.81
C HIS A 166 16.80 6.56 -1.68
N TRP A 167 15.67 6.38 -2.39
CA TRP A 167 14.52 7.26 -2.29
C TRP A 167 13.86 7.22 -0.90
N LEU A 168 13.72 6.03 -0.30
CA LEU A 168 13.18 5.85 1.06
C LEU A 168 14.04 6.58 2.10
N SER A 169 15.37 6.40 2.03
CA SER A 169 16.32 7.07 2.92
C SER A 169 16.26 8.59 2.77
N ALA A 170 16.17 9.12 1.54
CA ALA A 170 16.01 10.55 1.29
C ALA A 170 14.70 11.11 1.89
N ASN A 171 13.64 10.29 1.92
CA ASN A 171 12.34 10.61 2.48
C ASN A 171 12.16 10.13 3.95
N ARG A 172 13.26 9.90 4.68
CA ARG A 172 13.27 9.53 6.12
C ARG A 172 12.43 8.28 6.45
N MET A 173 12.33 7.35 5.51
CA MET A 173 11.76 6.02 5.70
C MET A 173 12.88 4.99 5.83
N ARG A 174 12.57 3.83 6.42
CA ARG A 174 13.54 2.75 6.56
C ARG A 174 13.73 2.04 5.22
N GLU A 175 14.96 1.65 4.91
CA GLU A 175 15.26 0.75 3.80
C GLU A 175 14.57 -0.61 3.99
N THR A 176 14.31 -1.29 2.89
CA THR A 176 13.53 -2.52 2.84
C THR A 176 14.24 -3.59 2.01
N ARG A 177 13.88 -4.85 2.28
CA ARG A 177 14.30 -6.01 1.49
C ARG A 177 13.32 -6.35 0.37
N ASP A 178 12.08 -5.87 0.49
CA ASP A 178 11.00 -6.11 -0.46
C ASP A 178 10.36 -4.80 -0.91
N ILE A 179 9.90 -4.77 -2.15
CA ILE A 179 9.15 -3.63 -2.69
C ILE A 179 7.66 -3.81 -2.35
N TYR A 180 7.15 -2.94 -1.48
CA TYR A 180 5.73 -2.89 -1.13
C TYR A 180 4.96 -1.97 -2.08
N LEU A 181 3.69 -2.27 -2.31
CA LEU A 181 2.81 -1.46 -3.15
C LEU A 181 2.73 0.00 -2.67
N LEU A 182 2.71 0.22 -1.36
CA LEU A 182 2.72 1.56 -0.79
C LEU A 182 3.99 2.34 -1.16
N HIS A 183 5.17 1.71 -1.17
CA HIS A 183 6.40 2.36 -1.62
C HIS A 183 6.27 2.86 -3.06
N ALA A 184 5.81 2.00 -3.97
CA ALA A 184 5.66 2.36 -5.37
C ALA A 184 4.67 3.52 -5.58
N LEU A 185 3.56 3.52 -4.83
CA LEU A 185 2.55 4.57 -4.90
C LEU A 185 3.07 5.91 -4.36
N LEU A 186 3.91 5.90 -3.31
CA LEU A 186 4.51 7.11 -2.75
C LEU A 186 5.55 7.72 -3.69
N VAL A 187 6.44 6.91 -4.27
CA VAL A 187 7.37 7.34 -5.32
C VAL A 187 6.62 7.95 -6.49
N ARG A 188 5.53 7.29 -6.91
CA ARG A 188 4.68 7.78 -8.01
C ARG A 188 4.03 9.13 -7.69
N ALA A 189 3.60 9.35 -6.45
CA ALA A 189 3.02 10.63 -6.04
C ALA A 189 4.03 11.79 -6.12
N GLU A 190 5.25 11.57 -5.64
CA GLU A 190 6.32 12.58 -5.74
C GLU A 190 6.64 12.89 -7.20
N GLU A 191 6.76 11.84 -8.03
CA GLU A 191 7.05 12.00 -9.45
C GLU A 191 5.97 12.81 -10.19
N LEU A 192 4.70 12.53 -9.92
CA LEU A 192 3.59 13.26 -10.53
C LEU A 192 3.58 14.73 -10.13
N SER A 193 3.96 15.03 -8.88
CA SER A 193 4.14 16.39 -8.39
C SER A 193 5.32 17.08 -9.09
N GLN A 194 6.48 16.42 -9.21
CA GLN A 194 7.64 16.99 -9.89
C GLN A 194 7.35 17.28 -11.37
N ARG A 195 6.62 16.39 -12.05
CA ARG A 195 6.17 16.65 -13.43
C ARG A 195 5.28 17.89 -13.53
N LEU A 196 4.37 18.09 -12.57
CA LEU A 196 3.53 19.29 -12.52
C LEU A 196 4.37 20.55 -12.34
N LEU A 197 5.33 20.54 -11.42
CA LEU A 197 6.23 21.68 -11.20
C LEU A 197 7.05 22.02 -12.45
N ASN A 198 7.65 21.01 -13.08
CA ASN A 198 8.44 21.19 -14.30
C ASN A 198 7.60 21.77 -15.46
N GLU A 199 6.34 21.34 -15.60
CA GLU A 199 5.42 21.90 -16.58
C GLU A 199 5.06 23.37 -16.29
N GLN A 200 4.99 23.76 -15.02
CA GLN A 200 4.68 25.13 -14.62
C GLN A 200 5.89 26.07 -14.75
N GLU A 201 7.11 25.58 -14.54
CA GLU A 201 8.34 26.36 -14.72
C GLU A 201 8.71 26.55 -16.20
N GLY A 202 8.28 25.64 -17.07
CA GLY A 202 8.50 25.70 -18.51
C GLY A 202 7.43 26.44 -19.33
N ALA A 203 6.36 26.94 -18.70
CA ALA A 203 5.20 27.59 -19.33
C ALA A 203 5.25 29.13 -19.20
#